data_AF-A0A318ZQG6-F1
#
_entry.id   AF-A0A318ZQG6-F1
#
_cell.length_a   1.000
_cell.length_b   1.000
_cell.length_c   1.000
_cell.angle_alpha   90.00
_cell.angle_beta   90.00
_cell.angle_gamma   90.00
#
_symmetry.space_group_name_H-M   'P 1'
#
loop_
_entity.id
_entity.type
_entity.pdbx_description
1 polymer ?
#
loop_
_entity_poly.entity_id
_entity_poly.type
_entity_poly.pdbx_seq_one_letter_code
_entity_poly.pdbx_strand_id
1 'polypeptide(L)'
;MIPSAARQGGANATACQSQSTNASVIPWAPQAACNTICSTVTPCDAQNITTATITGRGANPTRDPPAAQGQQIAVASYINPLSDPAAWDRLIQYDAHKMPILVANVVDGPGSAVDVHWQDVIQRAADANKTVLGYVRTGYLGISDQKFQTRLGLGGLADWAAQIEEDVDMWYALYGDRIGGIFFDEGWPNCGDENEHVNLYKYINAYTKRAHPGAYTVLNPGSPMAACFEDSMDTLLTFEQGYNAYLNHYVPNNWTPQDPRKLWHIVYNVTESAIGDVLTLANERGAGFLQLTNDDLPNPYDTLPEDSYVQSMLNAIRGGSLLIADAVDWGSGGAAGGVADLTVVSSDDTSATLSWTAATNAQGYYVYMDDRLVASIPSSMTEITIGSLVSGSRFTGYVCAVGEGGKEGSASNQVTVITKSLVPDGQTVIQA
;
A
#
# COMPACT_ATOMS: atom_id res chain seq x y z
N MET A 1 10.73 -11.48 13.91
CA MET A 1 11.79 -12.06 13.07
C MET A 1 11.14 -12.66 11.82
N ILE A 2 11.22 -11.96 10.69
CA ILE A 2 10.95 -12.49 9.35
C ILE A 2 12.33 -12.92 8.82
N PRO A 3 12.52 -14.15 8.32
CA PRO A 3 13.83 -14.57 7.87
C PRO A 3 14.22 -13.77 6.63
N SER A 4 15.31 -13.03 6.77
CA SER A 4 16.09 -12.47 5.68
C SER A 4 16.49 -13.59 4.73
N ALA A 5 16.01 -13.55 3.48
CA ALA A 5 16.47 -14.44 2.43
C ALA A 5 16.78 -13.65 1.15
N ALA A 6 17.84 -12.86 1.21
CA ALA A 6 18.65 -12.50 0.03
C ALA A 6 20.06 -12.04 0.46
N ARG A 7 20.83 -12.96 1.07
CA ARG A 7 22.31 -12.88 1.06
C ARG A 7 22.91 -14.26 0.78
N GLN A 8 23.50 -14.38 -0.40
CA GLN A 8 24.65 -15.23 -0.78
C GLN A 8 24.59 -16.77 -0.59
N GLY A 9 24.56 -17.50 -1.71
CA GLY A 9 25.49 -18.60 -2.06
C GLY A 9 25.45 -19.97 -1.34
N GLY A 10 25.07 -21.03 -2.09
CA GLY A 10 25.82 -22.30 -2.13
C GLY A 10 25.38 -23.53 -1.27
N ALA A 11 24.96 -24.58 -1.98
CA ALA A 11 25.05 -26.06 -1.77
C ALA A 11 24.42 -26.82 -0.57
N ASN A 12 23.49 -27.73 -0.94
CA ASN A 12 23.21 -29.10 -0.43
C ASN A 12 22.39 -29.36 0.86
N ALA A 13 21.21 -30.01 0.64
CA ALA A 13 20.82 -31.37 1.11
C ALA A 13 20.00 -31.61 2.42
N THR A 14 18.76 -32.13 2.20
CA THR A 14 18.09 -33.33 2.81
C THR A 14 17.26 -33.28 4.13
N ALA A 15 15.92 -33.51 3.98
CA ALA A 15 14.90 -34.38 4.68
C ALA A 15 14.95 -34.64 6.22
N CYS A 16 13.89 -34.92 7.02
CA CYS A 16 12.44 -35.24 6.88
C CYS A 16 11.73 -35.36 8.28
N GLN A 17 10.37 -35.30 8.30
CA GLN A 17 9.37 -35.90 9.26
C GLN A 17 9.24 -35.37 10.73
N SER A 18 8.07 -35.27 11.41
CA SER A 18 6.69 -35.81 11.27
C SER A 18 5.62 -35.03 12.10
N GLN A 19 4.39 -35.01 11.56
CA GLN A 19 3.01 -34.88 12.11
C GLN A 19 2.69 -34.59 13.60
N SER A 20 1.70 -33.69 13.82
CA SER A 20 0.45 -34.02 14.55
C SER A 20 -0.66 -33.00 14.25
N THR A 21 -1.85 -33.50 13.91
CA THR A 21 -3.08 -32.77 13.57
C THR A 21 -3.85 -32.31 14.81
N ASN A 22 -4.35 -31.08 14.78
CA ASN A 22 -5.67 -30.73 15.35
C ASN A 22 -6.20 -29.49 14.61
N ALA A 23 -7.25 -29.72 13.82
CA ALA A 23 -7.92 -28.70 13.03
C ALA A 23 -8.96 -27.96 13.89
N SER A 24 -8.93 -26.64 13.84
CA SER A 24 -10.07 -25.75 14.09
C SER A 24 -9.89 -24.56 13.14
N VAL A 25 -10.91 -24.34 12.33
CA VAL A 25 -10.92 -23.58 11.07
C VAL A 25 -11.62 -22.23 11.30
N ILE A 26 -11.04 -21.10 10.84
CA ILE A 26 -11.58 -20.16 9.80
C ILE A 26 -10.39 -19.31 9.24
N PRO A 27 -10.07 -19.34 7.93
CA PRO A 27 -8.85 -18.71 7.36
C PRO A 27 -9.12 -17.62 6.31
N TRP A 28 -8.47 -16.46 6.41
CA TRP A 28 -8.19 -15.62 5.25
C TRP A 28 -6.77 -15.03 5.34
N ALA A 29 -5.80 -15.92 5.14
CA ALA A 29 -4.44 -15.61 4.70
C ALA A 29 -3.94 -16.87 3.99
N PRO A 30 -3.27 -16.78 2.83
CA PRO A 30 -2.87 -17.96 2.08
C PRO A 30 -1.84 -18.78 2.88
N GLN A 31 -2.29 -19.92 3.40
CA GLN A 31 -1.42 -21.00 3.84
C GLN A 31 -0.91 -21.74 2.59
N ALA A 32 0.41 -21.87 2.49
CA ALA A 32 1.07 -22.67 1.46
C ALA A 32 0.55 -24.12 1.49
N ALA A 33 0.01 -24.61 0.37
CA ALA A 33 -0.43 -25.99 0.25
C ALA A 33 0.73 -26.91 -0.20
N CYS A 34 1.05 -27.88 0.64
CA CYS A 34 1.83 -29.06 0.28
C CYS A 34 1.04 -29.96 -0.69
N ASN A 35 1.67 -30.36 -1.81
CA ASN A 35 1.11 -31.26 -2.80
C ASN A 35 0.97 -32.72 -2.31
N THR A 36 -0.13 -33.38 -2.68
CA THR A 36 -0.13 -34.81 -3.00
C THR A 36 -1.18 -35.11 -4.06
N ILE A 37 -0.75 -35.80 -5.13
CA ILE A 37 -1.52 -36.12 -6.33
C ILE A 37 -2.27 -37.45 -6.16
N CYS A 38 -3.49 -37.52 -6.71
CA CYS A 38 -4.16 -38.60 -7.49
C CYS A 38 -5.68 -38.38 -7.39
N SER A 39 -6.56 -38.50 -8.39
CA SER A 39 -6.54 -39.00 -9.77
C SER A 39 -7.87 -38.61 -10.45
N THR A 40 -7.84 -38.52 -11.79
CA THR A 40 -8.91 -38.36 -12.81
C THR A 40 -10.38 -38.66 -12.49
N VAL A 41 -11.29 -37.78 -12.96
CA VAL A 41 -12.61 -38.12 -13.56
C VAL A 41 -12.96 -37.12 -14.69
N THR A 42 -13.36 -37.64 -15.86
CA THR A 42 -13.81 -36.91 -17.07
C THR A 42 -15.31 -36.49 -16.99
N PRO A 43 -15.80 -35.57 -17.86
CA PRO A 43 -16.89 -34.62 -17.62
C PRO A 43 -18.29 -35.10 -18.03
N CYS A 44 -19.34 -34.46 -17.50
CA CYS A 44 -20.69 -34.48 -18.04
C CYS A 44 -21.35 -33.08 -17.96
N ASP A 45 -21.66 -32.52 -19.13
CA ASP A 45 -22.77 -31.64 -19.49
C ASP A 45 -23.34 -30.61 -18.49
N ALA A 46 -23.25 -29.32 -18.85
CA ALA A 46 -24.39 -28.40 -18.78
C ALA A 46 -24.23 -27.22 -19.75
N GLN A 47 -25.33 -26.89 -20.42
CA GLN A 47 -25.43 -26.09 -21.63
C GLN A 47 -25.58 -24.58 -21.41
N ASN A 48 -25.33 -23.85 -22.50
CA ASN A 48 -25.53 -22.43 -22.81
C ASN A 48 -26.74 -21.76 -22.14
N ILE A 49 -26.54 -20.54 -21.64
CA ILE A 49 -27.61 -19.56 -21.42
C ILE A 49 -27.31 -18.26 -22.18
N THR A 50 -28.35 -17.82 -22.87
CA THR A 50 -28.47 -16.74 -23.85
C THR A 50 -28.36 -15.33 -23.29
N THR A 51 -27.85 -14.45 -24.15
CA THR A 51 -27.69 -13.00 -24.08
C THR A 51 -29.03 -12.26 -23.92
N ALA A 52 -29.07 -11.23 -23.08
CA ALA A 52 -30.17 -10.25 -23.03
C ALA A 52 -29.62 -8.83 -23.25
N THR A 53 -30.10 -8.21 -24.33
CA THR A 53 -29.80 -6.84 -24.77
C THR A 53 -30.63 -5.84 -23.97
N ILE A 54 -30.00 -4.81 -23.38
CA ILE A 54 -30.71 -3.62 -22.87
C ILE A 54 -30.29 -2.39 -23.67
N THR A 55 -31.26 -1.78 -24.33
CA THR A 55 -31.18 -0.51 -25.06
C THR A 55 -31.26 0.69 -24.12
N GLY A 56 -30.39 1.68 -24.29
CA GLY A 56 -30.26 2.85 -23.41
C GLY A 56 -31.13 4.06 -23.73
N ARG A 57 -30.93 5.14 -22.94
CA ARG A 57 -31.07 6.56 -23.35
C ARG A 57 -30.69 7.54 -22.22
N GLY A 58 -29.92 8.59 -22.57
CA GLY A 58 -29.90 9.88 -21.86
C GLY A 58 -28.52 10.52 -21.67
N ALA A 59 -28.08 11.38 -22.61
CA ALA A 59 -26.98 12.36 -22.47
C ALA A 59 -27.55 13.70 -21.96
N ASN A 60 -26.90 14.72 -21.39
CA ASN A 60 -25.53 15.09 -20.96
C ASN A 60 -25.72 16.29 -19.95
N PRO A 61 -24.70 16.79 -19.23
CA PRO A 61 -23.93 17.92 -19.79
C PRO A 61 -22.42 17.90 -19.47
N THR A 62 -21.64 18.24 -20.50
CA THR A 62 -20.25 18.77 -20.45
C THR A 62 -19.34 18.21 -19.35
N ARG A 63 -18.90 16.97 -19.54
CA ARG A 63 -17.67 16.44 -18.95
C ARG A 63 -16.61 16.46 -20.04
N ASP A 64 -15.36 16.76 -19.69
CA ASP A 64 -14.20 16.48 -20.54
C ASP A 64 -14.34 15.09 -21.19
N PRO A 65 -13.80 14.88 -22.41
CA PRO A 65 -13.89 13.57 -23.06
C PRO A 65 -13.47 12.51 -22.04
N PRO A 66 -14.27 11.44 -21.82
CA PRO A 66 -13.95 10.47 -20.80
C PRO A 66 -12.53 9.97 -21.06
N ALA A 67 -11.66 10.18 -20.08
CA ALA A 67 -10.36 9.54 -19.98
C ALA A 67 -10.48 8.11 -20.52
N ALA A 68 -9.61 7.71 -21.45
CA ALA A 68 -9.74 6.42 -22.11
C ALA A 68 -9.70 5.31 -21.06
N GLN A 69 -10.85 4.68 -20.77
CA GLN A 69 -11.03 3.62 -19.77
C GLN A 69 -10.49 2.27 -20.24
N GLY A 70 -9.49 2.25 -21.13
CA GLY A 70 -8.91 1.00 -21.58
C GLY A 70 -8.10 0.34 -20.47
N GLN A 71 -8.04 -0.99 -20.50
CA GLN A 71 -7.23 -1.78 -19.59
C GLN A 71 -5.73 -1.44 -19.75
N GLN A 72 -5.00 -1.43 -18.65
CA GLN A 72 -3.60 -1.02 -18.54
C GLN A 72 -2.79 -2.06 -17.77
N ILE A 73 -1.49 -2.12 -18.02
CA ILE A 73 -0.53 -2.91 -17.23
C ILE A 73 0.09 -2.01 -16.16
N ALA A 74 0.06 -2.44 -14.91
CA ALA A 74 0.77 -1.81 -13.81
C ALA A 74 1.74 -2.84 -13.24
N VAL A 75 2.96 -2.43 -12.88
CA VAL A 75 4.02 -3.37 -12.49
C VAL A 75 4.52 -3.05 -11.09
N ALA A 76 4.29 -3.95 -10.14
CA ALA A 76 5.06 -4.02 -8.91
C ALA A 76 6.48 -4.50 -9.25
N SER A 77 7.40 -3.55 -9.43
CA SER A 77 8.75 -3.75 -9.98
C SER A 77 9.81 -3.91 -8.88
N TYR A 78 9.76 -5.02 -8.13
CA TYR A 78 10.73 -5.28 -7.04
C TYR A 78 12.08 -5.82 -7.56
N ILE A 79 12.46 -5.34 -8.75
CA ILE A 79 13.70 -5.67 -9.44
C ILE A 79 14.74 -4.64 -9.02
N ASN A 80 15.81 -5.08 -8.37
CA ASN A 80 16.89 -4.17 -7.98
C ASN A 80 17.55 -3.55 -9.23
N PRO A 81 17.57 -2.20 -9.37
CA PRO A 81 18.12 -1.53 -10.55
C PRO A 81 19.60 -1.82 -10.85
N LEU A 82 20.39 -2.11 -9.81
CA LEU A 82 21.79 -2.50 -9.97
C LEU A 82 21.94 -3.95 -10.45
N SER A 83 21.05 -4.84 -10.02
CA SER A 83 21.09 -6.26 -10.38
C SER A 83 20.61 -6.53 -11.80
N ASP A 84 19.58 -5.81 -12.28
CA ASP A 84 19.04 -5.96 -13.63
C ASP A 84 18.66 -4.60 -14.25
N PRO A 85 19.65 -3.83 -14.73
CA PRO A 85 19.40 -2.55 -15.40
C PRO A 85 18.65 -2.72 -16.75
N ALA A 86 18.80 -3.87 -17.41
CA ALA A 86 18.15 -4.13 -18.70
C ALA A 86 16.64 -4.32 -18.56
N ALA A 87 16.16 -4.89 -17.45
CA ALA A 87 14.74 -4.93 -17.12
C ALA A 87 14.15 -3.51 -16.99
N TRP A 88 14.84 -2.62 -16.26
CA TRP A 88 14.41 -1.23 -16.12
C TRP A 88 14.40 -0.46 -17.44
N ASP A 89 15.42 -0.64 -18.27
CA ASP A 89 15.45 -0.04 -19.61
C ASP A 89 14.24 -0.45 -20.45
N ARG A 90 13.83 -1.73 -20.40
CA ARG A 90 12.62 -2.23 -21.07
C ARG A 90 11.34 -1.63 -20.48
N LEU A 91 11.18 -1.68 -19.15
CA LEU A 91 10.02 -1.13 -18.44
C LEU A 91 9.76 0.34 -18.80
N ILE A 92 10.83 1.13 -18.83
CA ILE A 92 10.80 2.57 -19.15
C ILE A 92 10.44 2.79 -20.62
N GLN A 93 10.93 1.95 -21.54
CA GLN A 93 10.69 2.09 -22.98
C GLN A 93 9.27 1.70 -23.43
N TYR A 94 8.59 0.80 -22.70
CA TYR A 94 7.22 0.41 -23.08
C TYR A 94 6.26 1.61 -23.07
N ASP A 95 5.23 1.56 -23.91
CA ASP A 95 4.25 2.65 -24.07
C ASP A 95 3.59 3.02 -22.72
N ALA A 96 3.72 4.28 -22.31
CA ALA A 96 3.15 4.80 -21.06
C ALA A 96 1.61 4.80 -21.03
N HIS A 97 0.93 4.80 -22.19
CA HIS A 97 -0.52 4.64 -22.23
C HIS A 97 -0.94 3.22 -21.86
N LYS A 98 -0.10 2.23 -22.17
CA LYS A 98 -0.37 0.81 -21.91
C LYS A 98 0.21 0.34 -20.59
N MET A 99 1.40 0.82 -20.21
CA MET A 99 2.09 0.50 -18.98
C MET A 99 2.50 1.79 -18.25
N PRO A 100 1.56 2.51 -17.61
CA PRO A 100 1.85 3.79 -16.96
C PRO A 100 2.58 3.66 -15.63
N ILE A 101 2.32 2.60 -14.86
CA ILE A 101 2.67 2.54 -13.43
C ILE A 101 3.85 1.61 -13.20
N LEU A 102 4.85 2.11 -12.46
CA LEU A 102 6.01 1.34 -11.98
C LEU A 102 6.17 1.47 -10.45
N VAL A 103 6.24 0.31 -9.80
CA VAL A 103 6.61 -0.03 -8.41
C VAL A 103 8.03 0.33 -7.95
N ALA A 104 8.33 1.45 -7.28
CA ALA A 104 9.65 1.63 -6.67
C ALA A 104 9.68 1.10 -5.22
N ASN A 105 10.60 0.19 -4.93
CA ASN A 105 10.78 -0.38 -3.58
C ASN A 105 12.29 -0.51 -3.28
N VAL A 106 12.86 0.44 -2.53
CA VAL A 106 14.30 0.47 -2.25
C VAL A 106 14.68 -0.61 -1.24
N VAL A 107 13.97 -0.65 -0.11
CA VAL A 107 14.21 -1.59 1.00
C VAL A 107 12.95 -1.73 1.85
N ASP A 108 11.90 -2.30 1.27
CA ASP A 108 10.54 -2.34 1.84
C ASP A 108 10.02 -0.94 2.20
N GLY A 109 10.37 0.04 1.38
CA GLY A 109 10.19 1.46 1.64
C GLY A 109 11.20 2.36 0.90
N PRO A 110 11.27 3.65 1.27
CA PRO A 110 12.13 4.66 0.61
C PRO A 110 13.63 4.52 0.95
N GLY A 111 13.97 3.82 2.03
CA GLY A 111 15.29 3.87 2.65
C GLY A 111 15.48 5.13 3.51
N SER A 112 16.70 5.33 4.02
CA SER A 112 17.05 6.47 4.89
C SER A 112 17.94 7.52 4.22
N ALA A 113 18.35 7.27 2.97
CA ALA A 113 19.16 8.14 2.15
C ALA A 113 18.89 7.83 0.67
N VAL A 114 19.22 8.78 -0.21
CA VAL A 114 19.09 8.58 -1.66
C VAL A 114 19.93 7.40 -2.10
N ASP A 115 19.30 6.40 -2.72
CA ASP A 115 19.99 5.39 -3.50
C ASP A 115 20.16 5.89 -4.94
N VAL A 116 21.41 6.00 -5.39
CA VAL A 116 21.74 6.60 -6.70
C VAL A 116 21.25 5.76 -7.89
N HIS A 117 21.09 4.44 -7.72
CA HIS A 117 20.59 3.57 -8.77
C HIS A 117 19.07 3.67 -8.89
N TRP A 118 18.37 3.75 -7.75
CA TRP A 118 16.94 4.06 -7.73
C TRP A 118 16.64 5.45 -8.26
N GLN A 119 17.42 6.47 -7.86
CA GLN A 119 17.27 7.83 -8.35
C GLN A 119 17.37 7.89 -9.89
N ASP A 120 18.33 7.18 -10.49
CA ASP A 120 18.47 7.10 -11.96
C ASP A 120 17.23 6.53 -12.65
N VAL A 121 16.75 5.35 -12.21
CA VAL A 121 15.57 4.73 -12.86
C VAL A 121 14.29 5.52 -12.62
N ILE A 122 14.11 6.10 -11.43
CA ILE A 122 12.95 6.95 -11.11
C ILE A 122 12.93 8.18 -12.02
N GLN A 123 14.08 8.85 -12.18
CA GLN A 123 14.20 10.01 -13.06
C GLN A 123 13.91 9.66 -14.52
N ARG A 124 14.52 8.59 -15.05
CA ARG A 124 14.30 8.15 -16.44
C ARG A 124 12.86 7.69 -16.70
N ALA A 125 12.24 7.01 -15.73
CA ALA A 125 10.85 6.59 -15.82
C ALA A 125 9.90 7.80 -15.85
N ALA A 126 10.11 8.78 -14.96
CA ALA A 126 9.33 10.02 -14.95
C ALA A 126 9.49 10.81 -16.26
N ASP A 127 10.71 10.93 -16.80
CA ASP A 127 10.98 11.59 -18.09
C ASP A 127 10.33 10.86 -19.28
N ALA A 128 10.08 9.55 -19.15
CA ALA A 128 9.32 8.74 -20.09
C ALA A 128 7.80 8.78 -19.85
N ASN A 129 7.31 9.71 -19.01
CA ASN A 129 5.90 9.85 -18.61
C ASN A 129 5.31 8.64 -17.88
N LYS A 130 6.15 7.84 -17.21
CA LYS A 130 5.66 6.82 -16.26
C LYS A 130 5.26 7.51 -14.95
N THR A 131 4.26 6.95 -14.30
CA THR A 131 3.92 7.26 -12.90
C THR A 131 4.64 6.28 -12.01
N VAL A 132 5.74 6.71 -11.40
CA VAL A 132 6.48 5.89 -10.44
C VAL A 132 5.84 6.03 -9.06
N LEU A 133 5.46 4.92 -8.44
CA LEU A 133 4.88 4.91 -7.10
C LEU A 133 5.93 4.48 -6.09
N GLY A 134 6.03 5.18 -4.96
CA GLY A 134 6.83 4.74 -3.82
C GLY A 134 6.09 3.66 -3.02
N TYR A 135 6.74 2.53 -2.77
CA TYR A 135 6.21 1.47 -1.91
C TYR A 135 6.18 1.92 -0.44
N VAL A 136 5.05 1.77 0.23
CA VAL A 136 4.90 2.03 1.68
C VAL A 136 4.21 0.84 2.33
N ARG A 137 4.85 0.28 3.35
CA ARG A 137 4.34 -0.86 4.10
C ARG A 137 3.33 -0.42 5.16
N THR A 138 2.09 -0.90 5.08
CA THR A 138 1.02 -0.55 6.04
C THR A 138 0.78 -1.60 7.13
N GLY A 139 1.43 -2.77 7.05
CA GLY A 139 1.45 -3.74 8.14
C GLY A 139 0.13 -4.38 8.48
N TYR A 140 -0.86 -4.36 7.58
CA TYR A 140 -2.25 -4.69 7.89
C TYR A 140 -2.78 -3.94 9.10
N LEU A 141 -2.26 -2.72 9.32
CA LEU A 141 -2.53 -1.88 10.49
C LEU A 141 -2.26 -2.56 11.84
N GLY A 142 -1.44 -3.61 11.86
CA GLY A 142 -1.13 -4.40 13.06
C GLY A 142 -2.25 -5.34 13.53
N ILE A 143 -3.36 -5.42 12.77
CA ILE A 143 -4.57 -6.12 13.20
C ILE A 143 -4.61 -7.57 12.72
N SER A 144 -3.86 -7.91 11.66
CA SER A 144 -3.75 -9.27 11.16
C SER A 144 -3.31 -10.29 12.22
N ASP A 145 -3.51 -11.57 11.95
CA ASP A 145 -3.12 -12.66 12.86
C ASP A 145 -1.61 -12.67 13.13
N GLN A 146 -0.80 -12.21 12.18
CA GLN A 146 0.65 -12.08 12.31
C GLN A 146 1.06 -10.96 13.28
N LYS A 147 0.14 -10.04 13.62
CA LYS A 147 0.37 -8.90 14.52
C LYS A 147 1.64 -8.15 14.17
N PHE A 148 1.71 -7.68 12.91
CA PHE A 148 2.84 -6.90 12.46
C PHE A 148 3.01 -5.65 13.32
N GLN A 149 4.28 -5.31 13.51
CA GLN A 149 4.69 -4.15 14.27
C GLN A 149 5.40 -3.16 13.35
N THR A 150 5.25 -1.89 13.69
CA THR A 150 6.06 -0.77 13.22
C THR A 150 7.57 -1.00 13.51
N ARG A 151 8.43 -0.14 12.95
CA ARG A 151 9.87 -0.08 13.24
C ARG A 151 10.16 0.15 14.73
N LEU A 152 9.21 0.74 15.46
CA LEU A 152 9.29 0.95 16.91
C LEU A 152 8.79 -0.26 17.73
N GLY A 153 8.37 -1.36 17.09
CA GLY A 153 7.83 -2.53 17.79
C GLY A 153 6.40 -2.37 18.27
N LEU A 154 5.69 -1.34 17.80
CA LEU A 154 4.31 -1.02 18.19
C LEU A 154 3.30 -1.54 17.16
N GLY A 155 2.08 -1.83 17.61
CA GLY A 155 1.00 -2.36 16.77
C GLY A 155 -0.29 -1.53 16.79
N GLY A 156 -0.28 -0.33 17.39
CA GLY A 156 -1.45 0.53 17.45
C GLY A 156 -1.72 1.24 16.12
N LEU A 157 -2.99 1.58 15.87
CA LEU A 157 -3.37 2.30 14.65
C LEU A 157 -2.68 3.65 14.51
N ALA A 158 -2.49 4.38 15.62
CA ALA A 158 -1.79 5.67 15.62
C ALA A 158 -0.31 5.53 15.27
N ASP A 159 0.34 4.46 15.75
CA ASP A 159 1.75 4.19 15.46
C ASP A 159 1.93 3.82 13.98
N TRP A 160 1.01 3.02 13.43
CA TRP A 160 0.98 2.72 12.00
C TRP A 160 0.71 3.96 11.15
N ALA A 161 -0.25 4.81 11.54
CA ALA A 161 -0.54 6.07 10.84
C ALA A 161 0.71 6.94 10.71
N ALA A 162 1.41 7.15 11.83
CA ALA A 162 2.62 7.96 11.88
C ALA A 162 3.75 7.38 11.02
N GLN A 163 3.99 6.07 11.08
CA GLN A 163 5.02 5.44 10.26
C GLN A 163 4.70 5.54 8.77
N ILE A 164 3.43 5.35 8.39
CA ILE A 164 3.00 5.42 7.00
C ILE A 164 3.22 6.84 6.45
N GLU A 165 2.82 7.88 7.20
CA GLU A 165 3.06 9.27 6.79
C GLU A 165 4.56 9.59 6.73
N GLU A 166 5.37 9.10 7.69
CA GLU A 166 6.84 9.25 7.65
C GLU A 166 7.44 8.63 6.38
N ASP A 167 7.00 7.44 5.98
CA ASP A 167 7.48 6.77 4.77
C ASP A 167 7.03 7.50 3.49
N VAL A 168 5.80 8.03 3.48
CA VAL A 168 5.32 8.89 2.38
C VAL A 168 6.21 10.12 2.24
N ASP A 169 6.41 10.86 3.33
CA ASP A 169 7.21 12.08 3.32
C ASP A 169 8.67 11.78 2.94
N MET A 170 9.21 10.66 3.39
CA MET A 170 10.58 10.24 3.07
C MET A 170 10.76 9.93 1.57
N TRP A 171 9.76 9.32 0.90
CA TRP A 171 9.82 9.13 -0.55
C TRP A 171 9.97 10.46 -1.30
N TYR A 172 9.13 11.45 -0.97
CA TYR A 172 9.19 12.76 -1.61
C TYR A 172 10.41 13.58 -1.17
N ALA A 173 10.89 13.43 0.06
CA ALA A 173 12.10 14.08 0.54
C ALA A 173 13.36 13.58 -0.17
N LEU A 174 13.46 12.26 -0.43
CA LEU A 174 14.64 11.65 -1.06
C LEU A 174 14.61 11.76 -2.59
N TYR A 175 13.45 11.60 -3.22
CA TYR A 175 13.33 11.46 -4.67
C TYR A 175 12.53 12.60 -5.35
N GLY A 176 11.94 13.52 -4.57
CA GLY A 176 11.21 14.68 -5.06
C GLY A 176 9.93 14.34 -5.83
N ASP A 177 9.45 15.30 -6.61
CA ASP A 177 8.23 15.19 -7.43
C ASP A 177 8.35 14.21 -8.61
N ARG A 178 9.44 13.43 -8.68
CA ARG A 178 9.55 12.29 -9.61
C ARG A 178 8.80 11.07 -9.11
N ILE A 179 8.51 11.02 -7.82
CA ILE A 179 7.50 10.13 -7.26
C ILE A 179 6.13 10.68 -7.67
N GLY A 180 5.42 9.94 -8.51
CA GLY A 180 4.09 10.30 -9.00
C GLY A 180 2.96 9.84 -8.08
N GLY A 181 3.27 9.18 -6.96
CA GLY A 181 2.27 8.62 -6.07
C GLY A 181 2.82 7.58 -5.11
N ILE A 182 1.93 6.91 -4.38
CA ILE A 182 2.26 5.93 -3.34
C ILE A 182 1.50 4.62 -3.55
N PHE A 183 2.22 3.52 -3.43
CA PHE A 183 1.69 2.17 -3.38
C PHE A 183 1.70 1.68 -1.93
N PHE A 184 0.55 1.70 -1.27
CA PHE A 184 0.37 1.22 0.08
C PHE A 184 0.18 -0.30 0.07
N ASP A 185 1.18 -1.05 0.53
CA ASP A 185 1.12 -2.51 0.57
C ASP A 185 0.71 -3.04 1.95
N GLU A 186 0.36 -4.32 1.99
CA GLU A 186 -0.15 -5.02 3.18
C GLU A 186 -1.42 -4.36 3.73
N GLY A 187 -2.33 -3.94 2.85
CA GLY A 187 -3.57 -3.27 3.20
C GLY A 187 -4.54 -4.17 3.97
N TRP A 188 -5.20 -3.61 4.99
CA TRP A 188 -6.29 -4.30 5.70
C TRP A 188 -7.62 -4.07 4.97
N PRO A 189 -8.31 -5.13 4.48
CA PRO A 189 -9.47 -5.01 3.59
C PRO A 189 -10.83 -4.93 4.31
N ASN A 190 -10.84 -4.91 5.65
CA ASN A 190 -12.06 -4.84 6.46
C ASN A 190 -12.26 -3.42 7.01
N CYS A 191 -13.49 -2.91 6.94
CA CYS A 191 -13.83 -1.54 7.34
C CYS A 191 -13.45 -1.22 8.79
N GLY A 192 -13.49 -2.21 9.68
CA GLY A 192 -13.36 -2.02 11.13
C GLY A 192 -14.64 -1.56 11.79
N ASP A 193 -14.62 -1.52 13.13
CA ASP A 193 -15.77 -1.02 13.89
C ASP A 193 -15.95 0.47 13.57
N GLU A 194 -17.19 0.87 13.26
CA GLU A 194 -17.53 2.24 12.83
C GLU A 194 -16.66 2.78 11.67
N ASN A 195 -16.16 1.89 10.80
CA ASN A 195 -15.27 2.21 9.67
C ASN A 195 -13.86 2.73 10.06
N GLU A 196 -13.38 2.45 11.27
CA GLU A 196 -12.09 2.98 11.75
C GLU A 196 -10.90 2.72 10.81
N HIS A 197 -10.79 1.53 10.20
CA HIS A 197 -9.64 1.19 9.35
C HIS A 197 -9.71 1.93 8.02
N VAL A 198 -10.88 1.95 7.39
CA VAL A 198 -11.04 2.66 6.10
C VAL A 198 -10.94 4.17 6.28
N ASN A 199 -11.38 4.69 7.43
CA ASN A 199 -11.22 6.11 7.77
C ASN A 199 -9.74 6.47 7.93
N LEU A 200 -8.92 5.60 8.51
CA LEU A 200 -7.47 5.79 8.56
C LEU A 200 -6.84 5.84 7.15
N TYR A 201 -7.20 4.91 6.26
CA TYR A 201 -6.70 4.96 4.88
C TYR A 201 -7.16 6.20 4.11
N LYS A 202 -8.41 6.65 4.30
CA LYS A 202 -8.91 7.91 3.73
C LYS A 202 -8.12 9.11 4.26
N TYR A 203 -7.78 9.11 5.55
CA TYR A 203 -6.96 10.14 6.16
C TYR A 203 -5.56 10.20 5.54
N ILE A 204 -4.87 9.06 5.44
CA ILE A 204 -3.54 8.94 4.82
C ILE A 204 -3.56 9.34 3.34
N ASN A 205 -4.59 8.94 2.59
CA ASN A 205 -4.75 9.34 1.19
C ASN A 205 -4.89 10.86 1.06
N ALA A 206 -5.74 11.47 1.90
CA ALA A 206 -5.96 12.90 1.88
C ALA A 206 -4.71 13.67 2.37
N TYR A 207 -3.97 13.13 3.35
CA TYR A 207 -2.67 13.66 3.76
C TYR A 207 -1.71 13.69 2.57
N THR A 208 -1.49 12.53 1.93
CA THR A 208 -0.60 12.37 0.79
C THR A 208 -0.94 13.35 -0.34
N LYS A 209 -2.22 13.43 -0.73
CA LYS A 209 -2.65 14.29 -1.84
C LYS A 209 -2.66 15.78 -1.51
N ARG A 210 -2.80 16.17 -0.23
CA ARG A 210 -2.66 17.57 0.20
C ARG A 210 -1.20 18.01 0.19
N ALA A 211 -0.29 17.16 0.67
CA ALA A 211 1.14 17.41 0.64
C ALA A 211 1.70 17.36 -0.79
N HIS A 212 1.16 16.47 -1.63
CA HIS A 212 1.60 16.21 -3.00
C HIS A 212 0.41 16.19 -3.97
N PRO A 213 -0.09 17.36 -4.42
CA PRO A 213 -1.19 17.43 -5.37
C PRO A 213 -0.88 16.65 -6.66
N GLY A 214 -1.82 15.81 -7.09
CA GLY A 214 -1.66 14.93 -8.25
C GLY A 214 -1.02 13.57 -7.94
N ALA A 215 -0.65 13.29 -6.69
CA ALA A 215 -0.19 11.96 -6.28
C ALA A 215 -1.25 10.88 -6.56
N TYR A 216 -0.85 9.80 -7.22
CA TYR A 216 -1.67 8.62 -7.46
C TYR A 216 -1.56 7.62 -6.30
N THR A 217 -2.67 7.13 -5.76
CA THR A 217 -2.63 6.23 -4.60
C THR A 217 -3.24 4.86 -4.87
N VAL A 218 -2.52 3.82 -4.45
CA VAL A 218 -2.96 2.43 -4.55
C VAL A 218 -2.94 1.81 -3.15
N LEU A 219 -3.98 1.03 -2.79
CA LEU A 219 -3.96 0.16 -1.61
C LEU A 219 -3.99 -1.30 -2.05
N ASN A 220 -3.01 -2.09 -1.59
CA ASN A 220 -2.86 -3.49 -1.88
C ASN A 220 -3.10 -4.39 -0.66
N PRO A 221 -4.32 -4.94 -0.49
CA PRO A 221 -4.57 -6.08 0.40
C PRO A 221 -4.31 -7.46 -0.24
N GLY A 222 -4.02 -7.53 -1.55
CA GLY A 222 -3.86 -8.77 -2.32
C GLY A 222 -5.12 -9.65 -2.42
N SER A 223 -6.26 -9.15 -1.93
CA SER A 223 -7.46 -9.94 -1.63
C SER A 223 -8.74 -9.10 -1.77
N PRO A 224 -9.93 -9.74 -1.83
CA PRO A 224 -11.19 -9.02 -1.92
C PRO A 224 -11.36 -8.03 -0.76
N MET A 225 -11.93 -6.87 -1.08
CA MET A 225 -12.02 -5.75 -0.14
C MET A 225 -13.45 -5.25 0.01
N ALA A 226 -13.80 -4.82 1.23
CA ALA A 226 -15.14 -4.34 1.53
C ALA A 226 -15.50 -3.05 0.76
N ALA A 227 -16.78 -2.88 0.43
CA ALA A 227 -17.28 -1.75 -0.37
C ALA A 227 -16.97 -0.36 0.22
N CYS A 228 -16.79 -0.26 1.54
CA CYS A 228 -16.44 0.99 2.21
C CYS A 228 -15.12 1.62 1.69
N PHE A 229 -14.25 0.81 1.08
CA PHE A 229 -12.96 1.22 0.51
C PHE A 229 -13.05 1.76 -0.93
N GLU A 230 -14.19 1.70 -1.62
CA GLU A 230 -14.27 2.16 -3.02
C GLU A 230 -13.75 3.60 -3.19
N ASP A 231 -13.99 4.45 -2.19
CA ASP A 231 -13.55 5.84 -2.16
C ASP A 231 -12.31 6.09 -1.27
N SER A 232 -11.54 5.05 -0.90
CA SER A 232 -10.36 5.23 -0.03
C SER A 232 -9.10 5.65 -0.77
N MET A 233 -8.88 5.12 -1.98
CA MET A 233 -7.71 5.34 -2.84
C MET A 233 -8.12 5.45 -4.31
N ASP A 234 -7.22 5.88 -5.19
CA ASP A 234 -7.51 5.91 -6.64
C ASP A 234 -7.73 4.49 -7.19
N THR A 235 -6.88 3.53 -6.81
CA THR A 235 -6.97 2.11 -7.19
C THR A 235 -6.79 1.18 -6.00
N LEU A 236 -7.45 0.02 -6.06
CA LEU A 236 -7.42 -1.04 -5.07
C LEU A 236 -6.94 -2.33 -5.73
N LEU A 237 -5.90 -2.95 -5.19
CA LEU A 237 -5.37 -4.21 -5.70
C LEU A 237 -6.07 -5.39 -5.00
N THR A 238 -7.15 -5.87 -5.61
CA THR A 238 -8.11 -6.78 -4.96
C THR A 238 -7.90 -8.27 -5.29
N PHE A 239 -6.81 -8.59 -5.99
CA PHE A 239 -6.43 -9.98 -6.27
C PHE A 239 -4.93 -10.08 -6.52
N GLU A 240 -4.26 -10.95 -5.78
CA GLU A 240 -2.83 -11.23 -5.94
C GLU A 240 -2.55 -12.72 -5.68
N GLN A 241 -2.82 -13.58 -6.66
CA GLN A 241 -2.58 -15.03 -6.55
C GLN A 241 -2.23 -15.65 -7.92
N GLY A 242 -1.88 -16.94 -7.92
CA GLY A 242 -1.47 -17.64 -9.13
C GLY A 242 -2.63 -17.90 -10.11
N TYR A 243 -2.26 -18.16 -11.37
CA TYR A 243 -3.17 -18.41 -12.48
C TYR A 243 -4.28 -19.43 -12.19
N ASN A 244 -3.96 -20.55 -11.53
CA ASN A 244 -4.97 -21.55 -11.14
C ASN A 244 -6.02 -20.97 -10.18
N ALA A 245 -5.59 -20.17 -9.19
CA ALA A 245 -6.53 -19.52 -8.28
C ALA A 245 -7.39 -18.50 -9.04
N TYR A 246 -6.80 -17.77 -10.00
CA TYR A 246 -7.55 -16.83 -10.82
C TYR A 246 -8.62 -17.52 -11.65
N LEU A 247 -8.37 -18.69 -12.23
CA LEU A 247 -9.38 -19.39 -13.02
C LEU A 247 -10.43 -20.11 -12.17
N ASN A 248 -9.99 -20.84 -11.15
CA ASN A 248 -10.81 -21.87 -10.50
C ASN A 248 -11.26 -21.51 -9.08
N HIS A 249 -10.65 -20.50 -8.46
CA HIS A 249 -10.86 -20.14 -7.06
C HIS A 249 -11.01 -18.63 -6.85
N TYR A 250 -11.37 -17.89 -7.91
CA TYR A 250 -11.57 -16.44 -7.81
C TYR A 250 -12.75 -16.12 -6.91
N VAL A 251 -12.51 -15.24 -5.94
CA VAL A 251 -13.54 -14.68 -5.07
C VAL A 251 -13.72 -13.22 -5.47
N PRO A 252 -14.90 -12.80 -5.96
CA PRO A 252 -15.15 -11.41 -6.31
C PRO A 252 -15.32 -10.53 -5.06
N ASN A 253 -15.14 -9.23 -5.24
CA ASN A 253 -15.70 -8.24 -4.31
C ASN A 253 -17.24 -8.39 -4.25
N ASN A 254 -17.85 -8.06 -3.11
CA ASN A 254 -19.31 -8.05 -2.98
C ASN A 254 -19.97 -6.77 -3.54
N TRP A 255 -19.20 -5.97 -4.28
CA TRP A 255 -19.60 -4.73 -4.92
C TRP A 255 -18.92 -4.63 -6.30
N THR A 256 -19.47 -3.78 -7.17
CA THR A 256 -18.95 -3.54 -8.51
C THR A 256 -18.46 -2.10 -8.60
N PRO A 257 -17.23 -1.85 -9.08
CA PRO A 257 -16.70 -0.49 -9.15
C PRO A 257 -17.45 0.34 -10.19
N GLN A 258 -17.60 1.64 -9.91
CA GLN A 258 -18.15 2.59 -10.89
C GLN A 258 -17.24 2.79 -12.11
N ASP A 259 -15.92 2.61 -11.94
CA ASP A 259 -14.92 2.73 -13.00
C ASP A 259 -13.94 1.55 -12.91
N PRO A 260 -13.63 0.85 -14.01
CA PRO A 260 -12.75 -0.34 -13.95
C PRO A 260 -11.33 -0.01 -13.46
N ARG A 261 -10.86 1.23 -13.62
CA ARG A 261 -9.55 1.67 -13.08
C ARG A 261 -9.47 1.61 -11.56
N LYS A 262 -10.60 1.41 -10.88
CA LYS A 262 -10.63 1.19 -9.43
C LYS A 262 -9.98 -0.13 -9.02
N LEU A 263 -9.96 -1.15 -9.89
CA LEU A 263 -9.45 -2.48 -9.53
C LEU A 263 -8.18 -2.84 -10.29
N TRP A 264 -7.21 -3.36 -9.54
CA TRP A 264 -5.97 -3.97 -10.04
C TRP A 264 -5.92 -5.44 -9.62
N HIS A 265 -5.63 -6.34 -10.58
CA HIS A 265 -5.30 -7.74 -10.32
C HIS A 265 -3.85 -8.07 -10.70
N ILE A 266 -3.14 -8.79 -9.84
CA ILE A 266 -1.87 -9.44 -10.14
C ILE A 266 -2.12 -10.94 -10.28
N VAL A 267 -1.67 -11.53 -11.39
CA VAL A 267 -1.78 -12.98 -11.64
C VAL A 267 -0.41 -13.52 -12.05
N TYR A 268 0.21 -14.31 -11.18
CA TYR A 268 1.50 -14.96 -11.45
C TYR A 268 1.30 -16.39 -11.98
N ASN A 269 2.38 -17.01 -12.47
CA ASN A 269 2.38 -18.33 -13.11
C ASN A 269 1.41 -18.41 -14.32
N VAL A 270 1.41 -17.35 -15.14
CA VAL A 270 0.60 -17.27 -16.37
C VAL A 270 1.50 -17.54 -17.58
N THR A 271 1.21 -18.58 -18.35
CA THR A 271 1.92 -18.87 -19.60
C THR A 271 1.61 -17.83 -20.68
N GLU A 272 2.54 -17.56 -21.60
CA GLU A 272 2.35 -16.58 -22.68
C GLU A 272 1.06 -16.83 -23.50
N SER A 273 0.74 -18.09 -23.81
CA SER A 273 -0.48 -18.44 -24.56
C SER A 273 -1.79 -18.15 -23.84
N ALA A 274 -1.76 -17.94 -22.51
CA ALA A 274 -2.94 -17.66 -21.70
C ALA A 274 -3.17 -16.15 -21.47
N ILE A 275 -2.24 -15.28 -21.87
CA ILE A 275 -2.30 -13.83 -21.63
C ILE A 275 -3.62 -13.24 -22.13
N GLY A 276 -4.02 -13.55 -23.36
CA GLY A 276 -5.24 -13.00 -23.96
C GLY A 276 -6.51 -13.38 -23.21
N ASP A 277 -6.60 -14.65 -22.76
CA ASP A 277 -7.73 -15.17 -22.01
C ASP A 277 -7.80 -14.54 -20.61
N VAL A 278 -6.65 -14.39 -19.94
CA VAL A 278 -6.57 -13.75 -18.61
C VAL A 278 -6.96 -12.28 -18.68
N LEU A 279 -6.47 -11.52 -19.68
CA LEU A 279 -6.82 -10.11 -19.84
C LEU A 279 -8.31 -9.92 -20.11
N THR A 280 -8.90 -10.78 -20.95
CA THR A 280 -10.34 -10.80 -21.22
C THR A 280 -11.13 -11.06 -19.95
N LEU A 281 -10.78 -12.13 -19.22
CA LEU A 281 -11.43 -12.50 -17.96
C LEU A 281 -11.29 -11.41 -16.89
N ALA A 282 -10.15 -10.72 -16.82
CA ALA A 282 -9.96 -9.63 -15.90
C ALA A 282 -10.84 -8.42 -16.22
N ASN A 283 -11.02 -8.12 -17.50
CA ASN A 283 -11.95 -7.09 -17.95
C ASN A 283 -13.41 -7.45 -17.60
N GLU A 284 -13.80 -8.72 -17.77
CA GLU A 284 -15.11 -9.23 -17.34
C GLU A 284 -15.32 -9.14 -15.82
N ARG A 285 -14.23 -9.25 -15.05
CA ARG A 285 -14.20 -9.07 -13.59
C ARG A 285 -14.07 -7.61 -13.16
N GLY A 286 -14.07 -6.66 -14.10
CA GLY A 286 -14.05 -5.22 -13.83
C GLY A 286 -12.67 -4.65 -13.48
N ALA A 287 -11.57 -5.37 -13.72
CA ALA A 287 -10.22 -4.87 -13.48
C ALA A 287 -9.66 -4.10 -14.67
N GLY A 288 -9.40 -2.82 -14.44
CA GLY A 288 -8.75 -1.90 -15.37
C GLY A 288 -7.22 -1.99 -15.33
N PHE A 289 -6.63 -2.48 -14.25
CA PHE A 289 -5.18 -2.69 -14.14
C PHE A 289 -4.83 -4.16 -13.95
N LEU A 290 -3.78 -4.60 -14.63
CA LEU A 290 -3.24 -5.95 -14.47
C LEU A 290 -1.72 -5.98 -14.37
N GLN A 291 -1.21 -6.97 -13.65
CA GLN A 291 0.15 -7.47 -13.80
C GLN A 291 0.08 -8.97 -14.08
N LEU A 292 0.67 -9.42 -15.19
CA LEU A 292 0.87 -10.85 -15.45
C LEU A 292 2.36 -11.16 -15.47
N THR A 293 2.73 -12.31 -14.95
CA THR A 293 4.09 -12.83 -15.01
C THR A 293 4.07 -14.34 -15.20
N ASN A 294 5.08 -14.85 -15.91
CA ASN A 294 5.34 -16.28 -16.04
C ASN A 294 6.16 -16.84 -14.85
N ASP A 295 6.60 -15.98 -13.94
CA ASP A 295 7.29 -16.38 -12.71
C ASP A 295 6.32 -16.92 -11.65
N ASP A 296 6.86 -17.56 -10.61
CA ASP A 296 6.10 -18.21 -9.54
C ASP A 296 6.66 -17.85 -8.15
N LEU A 297 6.01 -18.37 -7.10
CA LEU A 297 6.47 -18.24 -5.73
C LEU A 297 7.90 -18.81 -5.55
N PRO A 298 8.71 -18.26 -4.62
CA PRO A 298 8.30 -17.38 -3.53
C PRO A 298 8.25 -15.89 -3.85
N ASN A 299 8.77 -15.44 -5.00
CA ASN A 299 8.84 -14.01 -5.32
C ASN A 299 8.65 -13.76 -6.82
N PRO A 300 7.41 -13.66 -7.31
CA PRO A 300 7.15 -13.47 -8.74
C PRO A 300 7.44 -12.03 -9.25
N TYR A 301 8.06 -11.18 -8.42
CA TYR A 301 8.22 -9.74 -8.65
C TYR A 301 9.69 -9.30 -8.79
N ASP A 302 10.65 -10.22 -8.68
CA ASP A 302 12.09 -9.93 -8.78
C ASP A 302 12.67 -10.12 -10.19
N THR A 303 11.85 -10.56 -11.15
CA THR A 303 12.21 -10.66 -12.56
C THR A 303 11.18 -10.00 -13.47
N LEU A 304 11.64 -9.53 -14.64
CA LEU A 304 10.76 -9.10 -15.72
C LEU A 304 10.73 -10.20 -16.79
N PRO A 305 9.55 -10.70 -17.20
CA PRO A 305 9.44 -11.68 -18.27
C PRO A 305 10.16 -11.24 -19.56
N GLU A 306 10.44 -12.20 -20.43
CA GLU A 306 11.00 -11.95 -21.75
C GLU A 306 10.17 -10.91 -22.55
N ASP A 307 10.83 -10.19 -23.47
CA ASP A 307 10.18 -9.11 -24.23
C ASP A 307 8.96 -9.61 -25.01
N SER A 308 9.01 -10.82 -25.60
CA SER A 308 7.85 -11.40 -26.30
C SER A 308 6.63 -11.52 -25.40
N TYR A 309 6.80 -11.96 -24.16
CA TYR A 309 5.74 -12.07 -23.17
C TYR A 309 5.11 -10.70 -22.86
N VAL A 310 5.96 -9.69 -22.60
CA VAL A 310 5.46 -8.34 -22.29
C VAL A 310 4.78 -7.72 -23.51
N GLN A 311 5.34 -7.90 -24.70
CA GLN A 311 4.71 -7.45 -25.95
C GLN A 311 3.37 -8.15 -26.19
N SER A 312 3.24 -9.44 -25.87
CA SER A 312 1.96 -10.17 -25.92
C SER A 312 0.91 -9.52 -25.02
N MET A 313 1.28 -9.10 -23.80
CA MET A 313 0.38 -8.31 -22.93
C MET A 313 0.02 -6.96 -23.55
N LEU A 314 1.02 -6.18 -23.98
CA LEU A 314 0.82 -4.83 -24.51
C LEU A 314 -0.02 -4.84 -25.79
N ASN A 315 0.16 -5.83 -26.67
CA ASN A 315 -0.61 -5.96 -27.91
C ASN A 315 -2.08 -6.33 -27.67
N ALA A 316 -2.37 -7.02 -26.57
CA ALA A 316 -3.73 -7.42 -26.20
C ALA A 316 -4.54 -6.30 -25.54
N ILE A 317 -3.89 -5.24 -25.03
CA ILE A 317 -4.57 -4.10 -24.40
C ILE A 317 -4.57 -2.84 -25.26
N ARG A 318 -5.61 -2.02 -25.10
CA ARG A 318 -5.72 -0.71 -25.75
C ARG A 318 -4.87 0.36 -25.07
N GLY A 319 -4.62 0.23 -23.77
CA GLY A 319 -4.09 1.31 -22.95
C GLY A 319 -5.17 2.32 -22.56
N GLY A 320 -4.81 3.24 -21.67
CA GLY A 320 -5.73 4.18 -21.06
C GLY A 320 -5.00 5.35 -20.38
N SER A 321 -5.67 5.93 -19.40
CA SER A 321 -5.14 7.03 -18.60
C SER A 321 -5.60 6.89 -17.15
N LEU A 322 -4.71 7.24 -16.23
CA LEU A 322 -5.01 7.21 -14.79
C LEU A 322 -6.18 8.12 -14.46
N LEU A 323 -6.98 7.72 -13.46
CA LEU A 323 -7.97 8.58 -12.83
C LEU A 323 -7.44 8.97 -11.46
N ILE A 324 -6.95 10.21 -11.35
CA ILE A 324 -6.40 10.73 -10.11
C ILE A 324 -7.45 11.65 -9.49
N ALA A 325 -7.95 11.30 -8.32
CA ALA A 325 -8.82 12.19 -7.55
C ALA A 325 -7.96 13.23 -6.81
N ASP A 326 -8.49 14.44 -6.65
CA ASP A 326 -7.88 15.43 -5.75
C ASP A 326 -8.03 14.98 -4.29
N ALA A 327 -7.27 15.62 -3.39
CA ALA A 327 -7.45 15.41 -1.96
C ALA A 327 -8.89 15.77 -1.56
N VAL A 328 -9.46 14.99 -0.64
CA VAL A 328 -10.72 15.37 -0.01
C VAL A 328 -10.50 16.67 0.77
N ASP A 329 -11.26 17.70 0.42
CA ASP A 329 -11.26 18.98 1.13
C ASP A 329 -11.63 18.77 2.60
N TRP A 330 -11.01 19.56 3.46
CA TRP A 330 -11.51 19.69 4.82
C TRP A 330 -12.94 20.24 4.77
N GLY A 331 -13.81 19.80 5.69
CA GLY A 331 -15.14 20.38 5.86
C GLY A 331 -15.08 21.91 6.05
N SER A 332 -16.20 22.61 5.91
CA SER A 332 -16.25 24.07 5.99
C SER A 332 -16.94 24.58 7.27
N GLY A 333 -16.25 25.39 8.09
CA GLY A 333 -16.90 26.32 9.02
C GLY A 333 -16.65 26.22 10.53
N GLY A 334 -15.84 25.28 11.05
CA GLY A 334 -15.57 25.15 12.50
C GLY A 334 -14.09 25.09 12.90
N ALA A 335 -13.63 26.03 13.74
CA ALA A 335 -12.33 25.89 14.40
C ALA A 335 -12.36 24.70 15.39
N ALA A 336 -11.27 23.93 15.44
CA ALA A 336 -11.12 22.91 16.46
C ALA A 336 -10.97 23.56 17.85
N GLY A 337 -11.48 22.88 18.86
CA GLY A 337 -11.24 23.23 20.26
C GLY A 337 -9.77 23.08 20.64
N GLY A 338 -9.39 23.62 21.81
CA GLY A 338 -8.06 23.40 22.38
C GLY A 338 -7.89 21.95 22.81
N VAL A 339 -6.69 21.41 22.59
CA VAL A 339 -6.28 20.12 23.14
C VAL A 339 -5.90 20.31 24.61
N ALA A 340 -6.39 19.43 25.49
CA ALA A 340 -6.15 19.49 26.93
C ALA A 340 -5.48 18.22 27.44
N ASP A 341 -4.94 18.30 28.65
CA ASP A 341 -4.36 17.16 29.38
C ASP A 341 -3.28 16.41 28.61
N LEU A 342 -2.45 17.11 27.82
CA LEU A 342 -1.32 16.48 27.17
C LEU A 342 -0.32 16.00 28.23
N THR A 343 0.02 14.72 28.17
CA THR A 343 0.95 14.06 29.08
C THR A 343 1.96 13.19 28.34
N VAL A 344 3.14 12.99 28.95
CA VAL A 344 4.10 11.96 28.53
C VAL A 344 3.75 10.68 29.27
N VAL A 345 3.27 9.68 28.55
CA VAL A 345 2.89 8.36 29.11
C VAL A 345 4.15 7.54 29.38
N SER A 346 5.08 7.52 28.42
CA SER A 346 6.34 6.80 28.53
C SER A 346 7.43 7.45 27.70
N SER A 347 8.69 7.19 28.04
CA SER A 347 9.84 7.49 27.18
C SER A 347 10.95 6.44 27.34
N ASP A 348 11.62 6.15 26.23
CA ASP A 348 12.82 5.31 26.19
C ASP A 348 14.03 6.12 25.70
N ASP A 349 15.02 5.47 25.11
CA ASP A 349 16.22 6.11 24.59
C ASP A 349 16.02 6.78 23.23
N THR A 350 14.98 6.46 22.46
CA THR A 350 14.77 6.97 21.09
C THR A 350 13.31 7.31 20.76
N SER A 351 12.39 7.15 21.71
CA SER A 351 10.96 7.35 21.52
C SER A 351 10.24 7.86 22.78
N ALA A 352 9.04 8.41 22.58
CA ALA A 352 8.15 8.79 23.67
C ALA A 352 6.67 8.66 23.27
N THR A 353 5.87 8.12 24.18
CA THR A 353 4.40 8.04 24.03
C THR A 353 3.75 9.26 24.66
N LEU A 354 2.94 9.96 23.88
CA LEU A 354 2.15 11.11 24.30
C LEU A 354 0.65 10.77 24.26
N SER A 355 -0.11 11.28 25.22
CA SER A 355 -1.57 11.10 25.29
C SER A 355 -2.26 12.39 25.72
N TRP A 356 -3.47 12.64 25.21
CA TRP A 356 -4.24 13.86 25.47
C TRP A 356 -5.75 13.61 25.48
N THR A 357 -6.52 14.61 25.93
CA THR A 357 -7.99 14.61 25.85
C THR A 357 -8.45 15.07 24.47
N ALA A 358 -9.42 14.37 23.88
CA ALA A 358 -9.98 14.71 22.57
C ALA A 358 -10.53 16.15 22.53
N ALA A 359 -10.20 16.88 21.46
CA ALA A 359 -10.71 18.21 21.21
C ALA A 359 -12.06 18.17 20.46
N THR A 360 -12.92 19.14 20.73
CA THR A 360 -14.18 19.31 19.99
C THR A 360 -13.90 19.75 18.54
N ASN A 361 -14.70 19.27 17.58
CA ASN A 361 -14.58 19.57 16.16
C ASN A 361 -13.21 19.25 15.54
N ALA A 362 -12.41 18.38 16.15
CA ALA A 362 -11.14 17.94 15.58
C ALA A 362 -11.39 17.05 14.36
N GLN A 363 -10.68 17.34 13.28
CA GLN A 363 -10.58 16.52 12.07
C GLN A 363 -9.27 15.69 12.06
N GLY A 364 -8.33 16.06 12.93
CA GLY A 364 -7.08 15.36 13.18
C GLY A 364 -6.27 16.09 14.26
N TYR A 365 -5.10 15.55 14.59
CA TYR A 365 -4.16 16.18 15.50
C TYR A 365 -2.78 16.27 14.88
N TYR A 366 -2.13 17.41 15.07
CA TYR A 366 -0.73 17.65 14.75
C TYR A 366 0.09 17.64 16.02
N VAL A 367 1.11 16.80 16.05
CA VAL A 367 2.01 16.63 17.19
C VAL A 367 3.32 17.29 16.86
N TYR A 368 3.76 18.18 17.74
CA TYR A 368 4.98 18.95 17.58
C TYR A 368 6.01 18.58 18.63
N MET A 369 7.29 18.52 18.21
CA MET A 369 8.45 18.44 19.10
C MET A 369 9.43 19.54 18.70
N ASP A 370 9.80 20.42 19.65
CA ASP A 370 10.66 21.59 19.42
C ASP A 370 10.24 22.40 18.18
N ASP A 371 8.94 22.71 18.11
CA ASP A 371 8.27 23.47 17.04
C ASP A 371 8.33 22.82 15.64
N ARG A 372 8.70 21.53 15.56
CA ARG A 372 8.61 20.73 14.33
C ARG A 372 7.43 19.79 14.37
N LEU A 373 6.62 19.78 13.31
CA LEU A 373 5.58 18.77 13.12
C LEU A 373 6.27 17.41 12.97
N VAL A 374 5.98 16.48 13.88
CA VAL A 374 6.58 15.14 13.90
C VAL A 374 5.57 14.03 13.61
N ALA A 375 4.27 14.31 13.75
CA ALA A 375 3.22 13.37 13.38
C ALA A 375 1.89 14.08 13.13
N SER A 376 1.08 13.47 12.29
CA SER A 376 -0.31 13.83 12.03
C SER A 376 -1.16 12.56 12.18
N ILE A 377 -2.27 12.62 12.93
CA ILE A 377 -3.14 11.46 13.16
C ILE A 377 -4.64 11.82 13.07
N PRO A 378 -5.50 10.85 12.70
CA PRO A 378 -6.95 11.03 12.70
C PRO A 378 -7.51 11.49 14.05
N SER A 379 -8.66 12.17 14.03
CA SER A 379 -9.29 12.70 15.26
C SER A 379 -9.83 11.64 16.21
N SER A 380 -9.97 10.40 15.76
CA SER A 380 -10.33 9.24 16.60
C SER A 380 -9.18 8.79 17.51
N MET A 381 -7.97 9.30 17.31
CA MET A 381 -6.77 8.89 18.04
C MET A 381 -6.29 10.03 18.94
N THR A 382 -6.01 9.73 20.19
CA THR A 382 -5.52 10.72 21.17
C THR A 382 -4.28 10.26 21.93
N GLU A 383 -3.60 9.25 21.39
CA GLU A 383 -2.34 8.71 21.89
C GLU A 383 -1.47 8.29 20.70
N ILE A 384 -0.16 8.52 20.81
CA ILE A 384 0.83 8.18 19.77
C ILE A 384 2.21 8.01 20.38
N THR A 385 3.02 7.13 19.83
CA THR A 385 4.46 7.09 20.12
C THR A 385 5.26 7.77 19.01
N ILE A 386 6.04 8.78 19.39
CA ILE A 386 6.96 9.49 18.50
C ILE A 386 8.33 8.84 18.60
N GLY A 387 8.83 8.31 17.48
CA GLY A 387 10.17 7.73 17.35
C GLY A 387 11.23 8.72 16.88
N SER A 388 12.39 8.20 16.49
CA SER A 388 13.49 8.96 15.89
C SER A 388 13.99 10.14 16.74
N LEU A 389 13.75 10.09 18.06
CA LEU A 389 14.24 11.08 19.01
C LEU A 389 15.72 10.81 19.32
N VAL A 390 16.51 11.87 19.38
CA VAL A 390 17.92 11.77 19.78
C VAL A 390 18.02 11.30 21.23
N SER A 391 18.84 10.30 21.51
CA SER A 391 19.05 9.77 22.86
C SER A 391 19.69 10.78 23.81
N GLY A 392 19.36 10.67 25.10
CA GLY A 392 19.90 11.55 26.15
C GLY A 392 19.54 13.04 25.98
N SER A 393 18.48 13.33 25.24
CA SER A 393 18.08 14.68 24.86
C SER A 393 16.76 15.10 25.50
N ARG A 394 16.50 16.40 25.48
CA ARG A 394 15.28 17.02 26.01
C ARG A 394 14.54 17.68 24.85
N PHE A 395 13.24 17.40 24.74
CA PHE A 395 12.34 17.97 23.75
C PHE A 395 11.16 18.65 24.44
N THR A 396 10.61 19.68 23.80
CA THR A 396 9.35 20.33 24.19
C THR A 396 8.25 19.88 23.25
N GLY A 397 7.26 19.14 23.79
CA GLY A 397 6.13 18.61 23.03
C GLY A 397 4.86 19.42 23.23
N TYR A 398 4.07 19.59 22.16
CA TYR A 398 2.69 20.09 22.23
C TYR A 398 1.84 19.52 21.09
N VAL A 399 0.51 19.59 21.22
CA VAL A 399 -0.44 19.09 20.23
C VAL A 399 -1.42 20.18 19.84
N CYS A 400 -1.70 20.30 18.54
CA CYS A 400 -2.75 21.15 17.99
C CYS A 400 -3.83 20.27 17.36
N ALA A 401 -5.10 20.55 17.65
CA ALA A 401 -6.19 19.97 16.87
C ALA A 401 -6.34 20.70 15.53
N VAL A 402 -6.63 19.97 14.46
CA VAL A 402 -6.90 20.54 13.14
C VAL A 402 -8.41 20.61 12.96
N GLY A 403 -8.93 21.81 12.72
CA GLY A 403 -10.35 22.04 12.45
C GLY A 403 -10.72 21.97 10.98
N GLU A 404 -11.97 22.29 10.70
CA GLU A 404 -12.48 22.46 9.34
C GLU A 404 -11.71 23.55 8.58
N GLY A 405 -11.55 23.37 7.27
CA GLY A 405 -10.68 24.19 6.43
C GLY A 405 -9.18 23.98 6.68
N GLY A 406 -8.79 22.94 7.43
CA GLY A 406 -7.38 22.59 7.69
C GLY A 406 -6.67 23.56 8.63
N LYS A 407 -7.44 24.33 9.42
CA LYS A 407 -6.89 25.35 10.32
C LYS A 407 -6.54 24.73 11.67
N GLU A 408 -5.30 24.92 12.08
CA GLU A 408 -4.87 24.54 13.44
C GLU A 408 -5.59 25.39 14.50
N GLY A 409 -6.05 24.70 15.54
CA GLY A 409 -6.55 25.32 16.77
C GLY A 409 -5.43 25.75 17.70
N SER A 410 -5.80 26.15 18.91
CA SER A 410 -4.84 26.51 19.95
C SER A 410 -3.99 25.30 20.36
N ALA A 411 -2.69 25.54 20.59
CA ALA A 411 -1.79 24.54 21.15
C ALA A 411 -2.25 24.09 22.56
N SER A 412 -1.99 22.81 22.87
CA SER A 412 -2.16 22.25 24.21
C SER A 412 -1.22 22.87 25.25
N ASN A 413 -1.31 22.42 26.50
CA ASN A 413 -0.19 22.56 27.42
C ASN A 413 1.07 21.92 26.84
N GLN A 414 2.23 22.50 27.11
CA GLN A 414 3.52 21.92 26.72
C GLN A 414 3.94 20.82 27.71
N VAL A 415 4.58 19.79 27.19
CA VAL A 415 5.22 18.73 27.98
C VAL A 415 6.72 18.70 27.70
N THR A 416 7.50 18.24 28.69
CA THR A 416 8.92 17.97 28.49
C THR A 416 9.12 16.48 28.29
N VAL A 417 9.64 16.08 27.14
CA VAL A 417 10.08 14.71 26.87
C VAL A 417 11.58 14.63 27.12
N ILE A 418 12.01 13.62 27.88
CA ILE A 418 13.42 13.35 28.13
C ILE A 418 13.68 11.92 27.68
N THR A 419 14.54 11.75 26.68
CA THR A 419 15.01 10.44 26.24
C THR A 419 16.15 9.97 27.13
N LYS A 420 16.19 8.66 27.40
CA LYS A 420 17.28 8.05 28.16
C LYS A 420 18.57 8.13 27.34
N SER A 421 19.70 8.36 28.00
CA SER A 421 21.00 8.20 27.35
C SER A 421 21.25 6.73 27.09
N LEU A 422 21.83 6.41 25.93
CA LEU A 422 22.38 5.08 25.69
C LEU A 422 23.42 4.78 26.76
N VAL A 423 23.35 3.60 27.38
CA VAL A 423 24.40 3.16 28.31
C VAL A 423 25.69 3.03 27.49
N PRO A 424 26.83 3.59 27.92
CA PRO A 424 28.08 3.50 27.16
C PRO A 424 28.44 2.04 26.84
N ASP A 425 28.96 1.80 25.63
CA ASP A 425 29.30 0.48 25.07
C ASP A 425 29.73 -0.56 26.12
N GLY A 426 28.94 -1.64 26.24
CA GLY A 426 29.33 -2.85 26.96
C GLY A 426 28.44 -3.30 28.12
N GLN A 427 27.35 -2.61 28.45
CA GLN A 427 26.36 -3.11 29.41
C GLN A 427 25.02 -3.40 28.74
N THR A 428 24.69 -4.69 28.60
CA THR A 428 23.37 -5.16 28.20
C THR A 428 22.32 -4.64 29.18
N VAL A 429 21.29 -3.96 28.69
CA VAL A 429 20.10 -3.62 29.48
C VAL A 429 19.38 -4.94 29.81
N ILE A 430 19.52 -5.42 31.05
CA ILE A 430 18.73 -6.54 31.55
C ILE A 430 17.37 -5.95 31.96
N GLN A 431 16.32 -6.23 31.18
CA GLN A 431 14.95 -5.92 31.62
C GLN A 431 14.65 -6.68 32.91
N ALA A 432 14.13 -5.98 33.91
CA ALA A 432 13.65 -6.53 35.18
C ALA A 432 12.17 -6.91 35.10
#